data_AF-A0A662SWG2-F1
#
_entry.id   AF-A0A662SWG2-F1
#
_cell.length_a   1.000
_cell.length_b   1.000
_cell.length_c   1.000
_cell.angle_alpha   90.00
_cell.angle_beta   90.00
_cell.angle_gamma   90.00
#
_symmetry.space_group_name_H-M   'P 1'
#
loop_
_entity.id
_entity.type
_entity.pdbx_description
1 polymer ?
#
loop_
_entity_poly.entity_id
_entity_poly.type
_entity_poly.pdbx_seq_one_letter_code
_entity_poly.pdbx_strand_id
1 'polypeptide(L)'
;MLLKPSSARHILAAGVVPPLAQLPLDNWVQKDLSKSYVGSLAALSSSCTEAFRRLVEELAELKARGGELLAELDPKPLQPRRPRGVFCSSDAGYSGVELVSGYLPLVSAVACVFASRPSPVDILSACYSPSEVWSSEDTPSDRASLVALRLQAEVSASALEKWRPSLLVWDGSLTPPTWLKRGSEGYMRDYRSASEALLSLIDTCVSRGVVVAGVVKRARSSELARQLNGGKLRDAALCAMLLPRSYRTRLLKSSRGVVYCYVKAATGRVVRVEFPGEQEAEAEQAVDEVFCWSSPASGLPVPVEVADHYAKVSPKSARAAALSLLTRVMKRVSSGELPAEALAALAPLYGEKLEV
;
A
#
# COMPACT_ATOMS: atom_id res chain seq x y z
N MET A 1 -39.92 -32.53 -24.61
CA MET A 1 -40.14 -31.40 -23.69
C MET A 1 -39.56 -30.17 -24.38
N LEU A 2 -40.45 -29.29 -24.84
CA LEU A 2 -40.17 -28.14 -25.69
C LEU A 2 -39.55 -27.01 -24.85
N LEU A 3 -38.52 -26.34 -25.38
CA LEU A 3 -38.57 -24.91 -25.69
C LEU A 3 -37.43 -24.53 -26.62
N LYS A 4 -37.81 -23.87 -27.71
CA LYS A 4 -36.99 -23.36 -28.82
C LYS A 4 -36.29 -22.04 -28.45
N PRO A 5 -35.27 -21.65 -29.24
CA PRO A 5 -34.46 -20.44 -29.05
C PRO A 5 -35.12 -19.20 -29.67
N SER A 6 -34.83 -18.01 -29.14
CA SER A 6 -35.12 -16.74 -29.81
C SER A 6 -33.87 -15.85 -29.94
N SER A 7 -33.73 -15.39 -31.16
CA SER A 7 -32.67 -14.65 -31.82
C SER A 7 -32.81 -13.12 -31.72
N ALA A 8 -31.73 -12.45 -32.18
CA ALA A 8 -31.62 -11.08 -32.74
C ALA A 8 -30.97 -10.05 -31.78
N ARG A 9 -29.72 -9.60 -32.00
CA ARG A 9 -29.10 -8.77 -33.07
C ARG A 9 -29.39 -7.26 -32.97
N HIS A 10 -28.28 -6.51 -32.83
CA HIS A 10 -28.02 -5.08 -33.10
C HIS A 10 -28.75 -4.07 -32.19
N ILE A 11 -28.06 -3.07 -31.61
CA ILE A 11 -27.62 -1.83 -32.27
C ILE A 11 -26.31 -1.29 -31.63
N LEU A 12 -25.33 -0.99 -32.49
CA LEU A 12 -24.28 0.02 -32.24
C LEU A 12 -24.88 1.40 -32.53
N ALA A 13 -24.45 2.39 -31.75
CA ALA A 13 -24.44 3.84 -32.01
C ALA A 13 -25.32 4.72 -31.11
N ALA A 14 -24.73 5.89 -30.86
CA ALA A 14 -25.27 7.14 -30.33
C ALA A 14 -24.95 7.42 -28.85
N GLY A 15 -23.99 8.33 -28.68
CA GLY A 15 -23.67 8.95 -27.40
C GLY A 15 -24.89 9.64 -26.81
N VAL A 16 -25.18 9.29 -25.57
CA VAL A 16 -25.96 10.11 -24.65
C VAL A 16 -25.24 10.03 -23.32
N VAL A 17 -24.54 11.12 -22.97
CA VAL A 17 -24.12 11.37 -21.59
C VAL A 17 -25.41 11.46 -20.78
N PRO A 18 -25.64 10.62 -19.75
CA PRO A 18 -26.82 10.78 -18.91
C PRO A 18 -26.73 12.16 -18.25
N PRO A 19 -27.82 12.94 -18.18
CA PRO A 19 -27.81 14.21 -17.49
C PRO A 19 -27.37 14.00 -16.04
N LEU A 20 -26.50 14.90 -15.56
CA LEU A 20 -25.85 14.96 -14.24
C LEU A 20 -26.81 14.94 -13.02
N ALA A 21 -28.10 14.68 -13.21
CA ALA A 21 -29.16 14.89 -12.23
C ALA A 21 -29.85 13.60 -11.72
N GLN A 22 -29.41 12.39 -12.08
CA GLN A 22 -30.06 11.15 -11.61
C GLN A 22 -29.09 10.01 -11.25
N LEU A 23 -28.01 10.32 -10.52
CA LEU A 23 -27.31 9.30 -9.74
C LEU A 23 -27.96 9.24 -8.34
N PRO A 24 -28.34 8.05 -7.83
CA PRO A 24 -28.93 7.92 -6.51
C PRO A 24 -27.84 8.16 -5.46
N LEU A 25 -27.67 9.43 -5.07
CA LEU A 25 -26.93 9.85 -3.87
C LEU A 25 -27.62 9.37 -2.58
N ASP A 26 -28.82 8.81 -2.69
CA ASP A 26 -29.71 8.52 -1.56
C ASP A 26 -29.37 7.24 -0.78
N ASN A 27 -28.62 6.30 -1.37
CA ASN A 27 -28.43 4.98 -0.73
C ASN A 27 -27.26 4.87 0.26
N TRP A 28 -26.48 5.92 0.49
CA TRP A 28 -25.37 5.91 1.47
C TRP A 28 -25.53 6.89 2.64
N VAL A 29 -26.62 7.67 2.67
CA VAL A 29 -26.82 8.71 3.70
C VAL A 29 -28.15 8.56 4.47
N GLN A 30 -29.10 7.75 3.99
CA GLN A 30 -30.43 7.61 4.62
C GLN A 30 -30.60 6.41 5.58
N LYS A 31 -29.56 5.65 5.90
CA LYS A 31 -29.63 4.80 7.11
C LYS A 31 -29.43 5.66 8.35
N ASP A 32 -30.52 6.29 8.77
CA ASP A 32 -30.82 6.80 10.12
C ASP A 32 -29.60 6.92 11.07
N LEU A 33 -28.69 7.86 10.76
CA LEU A 33 -27.63 8.29 11.68
C LEU A 33 -28.19 9.08 12.88
N SER A 34 -29.47 9.44 12.87
CA SER A 34 -30.11 10.29 13.88
C SER A 34 -30.82 9.54 15.00
N LYS A 35 -31.12 8.22 14.87
CA LYS A 35 -32.00 7.53 15.84
C LYS A 35 -31.37 6.37 16.61
N SER A 36 -30.37 5.64 16.09
CA SER A 36 -29.83 4.47 16.81
C SER A 36 -28.59 4.76 17.67
N TYR A 37 -27.84 5.83 17.39
CA TYR A 37 -26.58 6.11 18.08
C TYR A 37 -26.71 7.01 19.32
N VAL A 38 -27.77 7.81 19.41
CA VAL A 38 -27.99 8.77 20.52
C VAL A 38 -28.13 8.05 21.86
N GLY A 39 -28.67 6.83 21.88
CA GLY A 39 -28.80 6.01 23.10
C GLY A 39 -27.48 5.44 23.65
N SER A 40 -26.42 5.35 22.84
CA SER A 40 -25.13 4.78 23.25
C SER A 40 -24.09 5.81 23.71
N LEU A 41 -24.35 7.10 23.48
CA LEU A 41 -23.48 8.21 23.91
C LEU A 41 -23.51 8.44 25.43
N ALA A 42 -24.49 7.89 26.14
CA ALA A 42 -24.62 8.02 27.60
C ALA A 42 -23.53 7.27 28.39
N ALA A 43 -22.80 6.34 27.75
CA ALA A 43 -21.73 5.55 28.38
C ALA A 43 -20.31 6.08 28.07
N LEU A 44 -20.19 7.12 27.25
CA LEU A 44 -18.92 7.75 26.91
C LEU A 44 -18.65 8.92 27.87
N SER A 45 -17.40 9.07 28.30
CA SER A 45 -17.00 10.23 29.10
C SER A 45 -17.42 11.54 28.41
N SER A 46 -17.78 12.57 29.18
CA SER A 46 -18.23 13.87 28.66
C SER A 46 -17.26 14.47 27.62
N SER A 47 -15.96 14.21 27.76
CA SER A 47 -14.91 14.61 26.83
C SER A 47 -15.00 13.89 25.47
N CYS A 48 -15.27 12.58 25.46
CA CYS A 48 -15.42 11.81 24.22
C CYS A 48 -16.67 12.26 23.42
N THR A 49 -17.77 12.52 24.13
CA THR A 49 -19.03 12.98 23.53
C THR A 49 -18.88 14.36 22.89
N GLU A 50 -18.15 15.27 23.54
CA GLU A 50 -17.85 16.60 23.00
C GLU A 50 -16.93 16.55 21.78
N ALA A 51 -15.85 15.75 21.84
CA ALA A 51 -14.95 15.58 20.69
C ALA A 51 -15.66 14.99 19.47
N PHE A 52 -16.56 14.01 19.69
CA PHE A 52 -17.34 13.41 18.62
C PHE A 52 -18.37 14.39 18.04
N ARG A 53 -19.05 15.18 18.88
CA ARG A 53 -19.98 16.23 18.43
C ARG A 53 -19.28 17.22 17.50
N ARG A 54 -18.11 17.74 17.90
CA ARG A 54 -17.31 18.66 17.08
C ARG A 54 -16.94 18.06 15.73
N LEU A 55 -16.55 16.78 15.70
CA LEU A 55 -16.26 16.09 14.45
C LEU A 55 -17.49 16.03 13.53
N VAL A 56 -18.68 15.76 14.08
CA VAL A 56 -19.94 15.71 13.30
C VAL A 56 -20.27 17.10 12.73
N GLU A 57 -20.09 18.16 13.52
CA GLU A 57 -20.27 19.55 13.07
C GLU A 57 -19.29 19.92 11.96
N GLU A 58 -17.98 19.63 12.13
CA GLU A 58 -16.96 19.83 11.09
C GLU A 58 -17.33 19.10 9.79
N LEU A 59 -17.81 17.85 9.89
CA LEU A 59 -18.25 17.08 8.72
C LEU A 59 -19.49 17.68 8.04
N ALA A 60 -20.42 18.25 8.80
CA ALA A 60 -21.61 18.90 8.27
C ALA A 60 -21.25 20.20 7.52
N GLU A 61 -20.35 21.01 8.06
CA GLU A 61 -19.82 22.21 7.39
C GLU A 61 -19.10 21.86 6.09
N LEU A 62 -18.26 20.83 6.10
CA LEU A 62 -17.58 20.35 4.90
C LEU A 62 -18.54 19.83 3.84
N LYS A 63 -19.63 19.16 4.27
CA LYS A 63 -20.68 18.72 3.37
C LYS A 63 -21.42 19.90 2.74
N ALA A 64 -21.68 20.96 3.50
CA ALA A 64 -22.30 22.19 2.99
C ALA A 64 -21.42 22.89 1.94
N ARG A 65 -20.09 22.87 2.14
CA ARG A 65 -19.08 23.36 1.18
C ARG A 65 -18.71 22.36 0.09
N GLY A 66 -19.37 21.20 0.03
CA GLY A 66 -18.93 20.06 -0.79
C GLY A 66 -18.81 20.38 -2.28
N GLY A 67 -19.70 21.21 -2.85
CA GLY A 67 -19.64 21.61 -4.26
C GLY A 67 -18.44 22.50 -4.59
N GLU A 68 -18.12 23.46 -3.72
CA GLU A 68 -16.94 24.34 -3.83
C GLU A 68 -15.66 23.50 -3.73
N LEU A 69 -15.55 22.70 -2.67
CA LEU A 69 -14.38 21.84 -2.43
C LEU A 69 -14.18 20.82 -3.57
N LEU A 70 -15.28 20.25 -4.09
CA LEU A 70 -15.20 19.34 -5.23
C LEU A 70 -14.71 20.06 -6.49
N ALA A 71 -15.12 21.30 -6.73
CA ALA A 71 -14.61 22.09 -7.86
C ALA A 71 -13.10 22.34 -7.73
N GLU A 72 -12.60 22.64 -6.53
CA GLU A 72 -11.16 22.83 -6.28
C GLU A 72 -10.33 21.53 -6.45
N LEU A 73 -10.93 20.37 -6.16
CA LEU A 73 -10.31 19.06 -6.41
C LEU A 73 -10.16 18.73 -7.90
N ASP A 74 -10.91 19.42 -8.77
CA ASP A 74 -10.99 19.20 -10.22
C ASP A 74 -11.07 17.70 -10.57
N PRO A 75 -12.18 17.03 -10.22
CA PRO A 75 -12.30 15.58 -10.32
C PRO A 75 -12.25 15.15 -11.79
N LYS A 76 -11.30 14.26 -12.10
CA LYS A 76 -11.18 13.62 -13.41
C LYS A 76 -11.71 12.19 -13.36
N PRO A 77 -12.55 11.75 -14.31
CA PRO A 77 -12.95 10.35 -14.38
C PRO A 77 -11.74 9.47 -14.68
N LEU A 78 -11.66 8.31 -14.05
CA LEU A 78 -10.72 7.28 -14.45
C LEU A 78 -11.11 6.76 -15.83
N GLN A 79 -10.12 6.58 -16.71
CA GLN A 79 -10.30 5.98 -18.01
C GLN A 79 -9.41 4.74 -18.11
N PRO A 80 -9.76 3.62 -17.44
CA PRO A 80 -8.89 2.45 -17.34
C PRO A 80 -8.37 1.99 -18.70
N ARG A 81 -7.04 1.90 -18.85
CA ARG A 81 -6.36 1.57 -20.11
C ARG A 81 -5.41 0.41 -19.88
N ARG A 82 -5.36 -0.54 -20.81
CA ARG A 82 -4.39 -1.64 -20.69
C ARG A 82 -2.97 -1.10 -20.79
N PRO A 83 -2.07 -1.42 -19.83
CA PRO A 83 -0.66 -1.12 -19.97
C PRO A 83 -0.10 -1.75 -21.25
N ARG A 84 0.73 -1.00 -21.97
CA ARG A 84 1.40 -1.50 -23.18
C ARG A 84 2.56 -2.41 -22.79
N GLY A 85 2.72 -3.53 -23.48
CA GLY A 85 3.84 -4.43 -23.26
C GLY A 85 3.87 -5.06 -21.87
N VAL A 86 5.03 -5.00 -21.23
CA VAL A 86 5.29 -5.60 -19.92
C VAL A 86 5.27 -4.52 -18.85
N PHE A 87 4.66 -4.82 -17.72
CA PHE A 87 4.74 -3.97 -16.53
C PHE A 87 5.00 -4.83 -15.29
N CYS A 88 5.50 -4.20 -14.23
CA CYS A 88 5.88 -4.86 -13.00
C CYS A 88 5.08 -4.30 -11.83
N SER A 89 4.80 -5.14 -10.82
CA SER A 89 4.30 -4.71 -9.51
C SER A 89 5.19 -5.30 -8.42
N SER A 90 5.52 -4.53 -7.40
CA SER A 90 6.40 -4.99 -6.31
C SER A 90 5.81 -4.69 -4.94
N ASP A 91 6.08 -5.59 -3.99
CA ASP A 91 5.78 -5.43 -2.57
C ASP A 91 6.79 -6.20 -1.72
N ALA A 92 6.87 -5.88 -0.43
CA ALA A 92 7.66 -6.61 0.55
C ALA A 92 6.93 -6.78 1.87
N GLY A 93 7.07 -7.97 2.45
CA GLY A 93 6.54 -8.34 3.75
C GLY A 93 7.66 -8.70 4.72
N TYR A 94 7.38 -8.50 6.01
CA TYR A 94 8.30 -8.88 7.07
C TYR A 94 7.55 -9.39 8.30
N SER A 95 8.23 -10.23 9.06
CA SER A 95 7.83 -10.72 10.37
C SER A 95 9.10 -11.09 11.14
N GLY A 96 8.98 -11.67 12.32
CA GLY A 96 10.12 -12.14 13.09
C GLY A 96 9.71 -12.76 14.41
N VAL A 97 10.70 -13.31 15.12
CA VAL A 97 10.51 -13.96 16.41
C VAL A 97 11.40 -13.27 17.44
N GLU A 98 10.82 -12.95 18.59
CA GLU A 98 11.55 -12.41 19.73
C GLU A 98 12.18 -13.57 20.52
N LEU A 99 13.50 -13.66 20.49
CA LEU A 99 14.30 -14.64 21.20
C LEU A 99 14.93 -14.02 22.45
N VAL A 100 15.39 -14.84 23.39
CA VAL A 100 16.15 -14.38 24.57
C VAL A 100 17.38 -13.56 24.17
N SER A 101 18.04 -13.91 23.06
CA SER A 101 19.19 -13.17 22.51
C SER A 101 18.84 -11.94 21.68
N GLY A 102 17.56 -11.70 21.39
CA GLY A 102 17.09 -10.58 20.57
C GLY A 102 16.14 -11.00 19.46
N TYR A 103 15.96 -10.13 18.48
CA TYR A 103 14.98 -10.33 17.41
C TYR A 103 15.56 -11.07 16.20
N LEU A 104 14.90 -12.14 15.76
CA LEU A 104 15.19 -12.82 14.51
C LEU A 104 14.19 -12.40 13.43
N PRO A 105 14.55 -11.52 12.49
CA PRO A 105 13.67 -11.09 11.41
C PRO A 105 13.54 -12.15 10.32
N LEU A 106 12.43 -12.12 9.60
CA LEU A 106 12.23 -12.77 8.32
C LEU A 106 11.58 -11.77 7.37
N VAL A 107 12.23 -11.52 6.23
CA VAL A 107 11.78 -10.54 5.25
C VAL A 107 11.72 -11.20 3.89
N SER A 108 10.68 -10.87 3.12
CA SER A 108 10.49 -11.32 1.75
C SER A 108 10.06 -10.14 0.89
N ALA A 109 10.62 -10.03 -0.30
CA ALA A 109 10.24 -9.05 -1.31
C ALA A 109 10.01 -9.73 -2.65
N VAL A 110 9.06 -9.23 -3.42
CA VAL A 110 8.73 -9.79 -4.73
C VAL A 110 8.54 -8.69 -5.77
N ALA A 111 8.88 -9.03 -7.02
CA ALA A 111 8.52 -8.28 -8.20
C ALA A 111 7.75 -9.21 -9.16
N CYS A 112 6.45 -8.98 -9.27
CA CYS A 112 5.55 -9.71 -10.16
C CYS A 112 5.48 -9.01 -11.52
N VAL A 113 5.75 -9.75 -12.59
CA VAL A 113 5.79 -9.24 -13.96
C VAL A 113 4.52 -9.64 -14.69
N PHE A 114 3.91 -8.72 -15.42
CA PHE A 114 2.64 -8.91 -16.12
C PHE A 114 2.78 -8.55 -17.60
N ALA A 115 2.12 -9.30 -18.48
CA ALA A 115 2.08 -9.04 -19.92
C ALA A 115 0.63 -8.96 -20.42
N SER A 116 0.04 -7.77 -20.36
CA SER A 116 -1.33 -7.46 -20.82
C SER A 116 -2.45 -8.38 -20.28
N ARG A 117 -2.22 -9.07 -19.16
CA ARG A 117 -3.19 -9.89 -18.41
C ARG A 117 -2.98 -9.76 -16.90
N PRO A 118 -4.02 -9.99 -16.06
CA PRO A 118 -3.93 -9.82 -14.61
C PRO A 118 -3.15 -10.92 -13.87
N SER A 119 -2.73 -11.99 -14.55
CA SER A 119 -1.87 -13.03 -13.98
C SER A 119 -0.40 -12.79 -14.31
N PRO A 120 0.51 -12.96 -13.33
CA PRO A 120 1.93 -12.76 -13.57
C PRO A 120 2.46 -13.78 -14.60
N VAL A 121 3.42 -13.34 -15.42
CA VAL A 121 4.20 -14.19 -16.32
C VAL A 121 5.52 -14.63 -15.68
N ASP A 122 5.99 -13.89 -14.68
CA ASP A 122 7.19 -14.19 -13.90
C ASP A 122 7.08 -13.53 -12.52
N ILE A 123 7.78 -14.09 -11.54
CA ILE A 123 7.87 -13.56 -10.18
C ILE A 123 9.34 -13.68 -9.76
N LEU A 124 9.99 -12.54 -9.59
CA LEU A 124 11.29 -12.47 -8.95
C LEU A 124 11.06 -12.31 -7.45
N SER A 125 11.89 -12.94 -6.65
CA SER A 125 11.83 -12.82 -5.19
C SER A 125 13.21 -12.71 -4.57
N ALA A 126 13.27 -11.99 -3.46
CA ALA A 126 14.42 -11.92 -2.59
C ALA A 126 13.93 -12.17 -1.16
N CYS A 127 14.68 -12.98 -0.41
CA CYS A 127 14.38 -13.25 0.99
C CYS A 127 15.61 -12.94 1.83
N TYR A 128 15.38 -12.27 2.96
CA TYR A 128 16.38 -12.10 3.99
C TYR A 128 15.92 -12.85 5.23
N SER A 129 16.63 -13.94 5.50
CA SER A 129 16.60 -14.63 6.77
C SER A 129 18.03 -14.57 7.30
N PRO A 130 18.35 -13.59 8.17
CA PRO A 130 19.69 -13.51 8.68
C PRO A 130 19.99 -14.73 9.55
N SER A 131 21.23 -15.17 9.48
CA SER A 131 21.85 -15.99 10.52
C SER A 131 22.14 -15.19 11.80
N GLU A 132 21.81 -13.89 11.82
CA GLU A 132 22.10 -12.94 12.88
C GLU A 132 20.82 -12.56 13.64
N VAL A 133 20.90 -12.60 14.96
CA VAL A 133 19.87 -12.13 15.88
C VAL A 133 20.17 -10.68 16.25
N TRP A 134 19.19 -9.79 16.18
CA TRP A 134 19.32 -8.38 16.51
C TRP A 134 19.09 -8.15 18.00
N SER A 135 20.18 -8.02 18.76
CA SER A 135 20.14 -7.92 20.22
C SER A 135 19.97 -6.51 20.78
N SER A 136 20.13 -5.47 19.95
CA SER A 136 20.29 -4.07 20.40
C SER A 136 19.26 -3.10 19.83
N GLU A 137 18.18 -3.59 19.23
CA GLU A 137 17.19 -2.76 18.55
C GLU A 137 15.98 -2.50 19.44
N ASP A 138 15.66 -1.22 19.69
CA ASP A 138 14.45 -0.82 20.42
C ASP A 138 13.17 -1.09 19.60
N THR A 139 13.29 -1.01 18.27
CA THR A 139 12.17 -1.16 17.33
C THR A 139 12.58 -2.09 16.18
N PRO A 140 12.82 -3.38 16.46
CA PRO A 140 13.35 -4.31 15.47
C PRO A 140 12.40 -4.52 14.28
N SER A 141 11.08 -4.41 14.51
CA SER A 141 10.06 -4.42 13.45
C SER A 141 10.22 -3.25 12.48
N ASP A 142 10.51 -2.05 12.98
CA ASP A 142 10.77 -0.86 12.14
C ASP A 142 12.04 -1.09 11.31
N ARG A 143 13.09 -1.65 11.90
CA ARG A 143 14.32 -2.03 11.17
C ARG A 143 14.06 -3.10 10.10
N ALA A 144 13.25 -4.12 10.39
CA ALA A 144 12.85 -5.13 9.42
C ALA A 144 12.09 -4.53 8.23
N SER A 145 11.28 -3.50 8.47
CA SER A 145 10.60 -2.76 7.40
C SER A 145 11.56 -2.00 6.48
N LEU A 146 12.69 -1.51 7.00
CA LEU A 146 13.75 -0.88 6.18
C LEU A 146 14.48 -1.91 5.32
N VAL A 147 14.76 -3.10 5.87
CA VAL A 147 15.32 -4.22 5.10
C VAL A 147 14.34 -4.65 4.00
N ALA A 148 13.04 -4.71 4.30
CA ALA A 148 11.99 -5.01 3.33
C ALA A 148 11.96 -4.00 2.19
N LEU A 149 12.02 -2.71 2.51
CA LEU A 149 12.08 -1.63 1.54
C LEU A 149 13.30 -1.75 0.61
N ARG A 150 14.48 -2.06 1.17
CA ARG A 150 15.70 -2.29 0.37
C ARG A 150 15.53 -3.48 -0.58
N LEU A 151 15.08 -4.63 -0.08
CA LEU A 151 14.90 -5.84 -0.90
C LEU A 151 13.84 -5.64 -1.99
N GLN A 152 12.76 -4.91 -1.69
CA GLN A 152 11.75 -4.52 -2.69
C GLN A 152 12.37 -3.73 -3.82
N ALA A 153 13.28 -2.80 -3.51
CA ALA A 153 13.98 -2.03 -4.53
C ALA A 153 14.95 -2.89 -5.34
N GLU A 154 15.73 -3.76 -4.70
CA GLU A 154 16.68 -4.66 -5.37
C GLU A 154 15.99 -5.68 -6.31
N VAL A 155 14.90 -6.31 -5.85
CA VAL A 155 14.14 -7.26 -6.68
C VAL A 155 13.42 -6.55 -7.84
N SER A 156 12.97 -5.30 -7.61
CA SER A 156 12.42 -4.46 -8.67
C SER A 156 13.48 -4.10 -9.70
N ALA A 157 14.68 -3.70 -9.29
CA ALA A 157 15.79 -3.42 -10.19
C ALA A 157 16.15 -4.64 -11.06
N SER A 158 16.17 -5.83 -10.46
CA SER A 158 16.37 -7.09 -11.19
C SER A 158 15.28 -7.33 -12.24
N ALA A 159 14.02 -7.01 -11.91
CA ALA A 159 12.92 -7.10 -12.87
C ALA A 159 13.04 -6.04 -13.99
N LEU A 160 13.50 -4.83 -13.69
CA LEU A 160 13.76 -3.80 -14.69
C LEU A 160 14.82 -4.24 -15.71
N GLU A 161 15.90 -4.86 -15.24
CA GLU A 161 16.98 -5.35 -16.09
C GLU A 161 16.53 -6.51 -16.99
N LYS A 162 15.85 -7.50 -16.40
CA LYS A 162 15.43 -8.71 -17.11
C LYS A 162 14.30 -8.44 -18.11
N TRP A 163 13.29 -7.67 -17.70
CA TRP A 163 12.03 -7.55 -18.43
C TRP A 163 11.80 -6.22 -19.11
N ARG A 164 12.57 -5.17 -18.76
CA ARG A 164 12.45 -3.81 -19.33
C ARG A 164 10.99 -3.33 -19.41
N PRO A 165 10.25 -3.33 -18.28
CA PRO A 165 8.85 -2.95 -18.26
C PRO A 165 8.69 -1.47 -18.63
N SER A 166 7.53 -1.08 -19.16
CA SER A 166 7.20 0.33 -19.39
C SER A 166 6.68 1.03 -18.14
N LEU A 167 6.19 0.25 -17.16
CA LEU A 167 5.60 0.73 -15.91
C LEU A 167 6.02 -0.17 -14.75
N LEU A 168 6.47 0.44 -13.66
CA LEU A 168 6.67 -0.17 -12.35
C LEU A 168 5.63 0.36 -11.37
N VAL A 169 4.74 -0.52 -10.92
CA VAL A 169 3.79 -0.26 -9.84
C VAL A 169 4.47 -0.63 -8.52
N TRP A 170 4.65 0.35 -7.66
CA TRP A 170 5.35 0.22 -6.39
C TRP A 170 4.32 0.25 -5.25
N ASP A 171 4.18 -0.81 -4.46
CA ASP A 171 3.32 -0.75 -3.28
C ASP A 171 4.01 0.02 -2.15
N GLY A 172 3.57 1.26 -1.92
CA GLY A 172 4.21 2.18 -0.98
C GLY A 172 4.40 3.59 -1.50
N SER A 173 4.99 4.45 -0.66
CA SER A 173 5.36 5.81 -1.06
C SER A 173 6.69 5.80 -1.81
N LEU A 174 6.85 6.73 -2.74
CA LEU A 174 8.12 6.99 -3.42
C LEU A 174 9.06 7.89 -2.60
N THR A 175 8.63 8.32 -1.42
CA THR A 175 9.45 9.11 -0.51
C THR A 175 10.02 8.24 0.61
N PRO A 176 11.33 8.37 0.95
CA PRO A 176 11.90 7.65 2.07
C PRO A 176 11.12 7.90 3.38
N PRO A 177 10.95 6.88 4.23
CA PRO A 177 10.13 6.98 5.43
C PRO A 177 10.83 7.78 6.53
N THR A 178 10.81 9.11 6.44
CA THR A 178 11.58 10.00 7.34
C THR A 178 11.25 9.83 8.83
N TRP A 179 10.07 9.31 9.18
CA TRP A 179 9.70 9.02 10.57
C TRP A 179 10.47 7.82 11.16
N LEU A 180 11.10 7.01 10.31
CA LEU A 180 12.00 5.93 10.70
C LEU A 180 13.43 6.42 10.87
N LYS A 181 13.75 7.71 10.69
CA LYS A 181 15.14 8.21 10.83
C LYS A 181 15.55 8.36 12.30
N ARG A 182 15.64 7.24 13.04
CA ARG A 182 15.99 7.15 14.46
C ARG A 182 16.45 5.73 14.78
N GLY A 183 17.46 5.55 15.63
CA GLY A 183 17.85 4.22 16.11
C GLY A 183 19.34 4.04 16.27
N SER A 184 19.75 2.78 16.47
CA SER A 184 21.14 2.34 16.60
C SER A 184 21.97 2.62 15.33
N GLU A 185 23.29 2.41 15.40
CA GLU A 185 24.14 2.49 14.20
C GLU A 185 23.72 1.48 13.12
N GLY A 186 23.42 0.23 13.53
CA GLY A 186 22.95 -0.83 12.63
C GLY A 186 21.62 -0.46 11.96
N TYR A 187 20.70 0.11 12.74
CA TYR A 187 19.44 0.65 12.23
C TYR A 187 19.69 1.76 11.20
N MET A 188 20.53 2.74 11.53
CA MET A 188 20.79 3.90 10.67
C MET A 188 21.53 3.53 9.39
N ARG A 189 22.33 2.46 9.41
CA ARG A 189 22.90 1.84 8.21
C ARG A 189 21.80 1.27 7.32
N ASP A 190 20.85 0.51 7.87
CA ASP A 190 19.74 -0.06 7.08
C ASP A 190 18.79 1.03 6.58
N TYR A 191 18.57 2.12 7.34
CA TYR A 191 17.81 3.29 6.89
C TYR A 191 18.45 3.96 5.66
N ARG A 192 19.77 4.21 5.71
CA ARG A 192 20.50 4.81 4.58
C ARG A 192 20.47 3.90 3.37
N SER A 193 20.79 2.62 3.56
CA SER A 193 20.79 1.62 2.50
C SER A 193 19.42 1.46 1.84
N ALA A 194 18.33 1.45 2.62
CA ALA A 194 16.98 1.38 2.08
C ALA A 194 16.58 2.66 1.32
N SER A 195 16.96 3.84 1.84
CA SER A 195 16.70 5.12 1.19
C SER A 195 17.47 5.24 -0.13
N GLU A 196 18.74 4.87 -0.14
CA GLU A 196 19.59 4.85 -1.33
C GLU A 196 19.06 3.87 -2.38
N ALA A 197 18.65 2.66 -1.98
CA ALA A 197 18.09 1.67 -2.90
C ALA A 197 16.78 2.16 -3.56
N LEU A 198 15.87 2.76 -2.78
CA LEU A 198 14.63 3.34 -3.32
C LEU A 198 14.93 4.48 -4.31
N LEU A 199 15.77 5.43 -3.92
CA LEU A 199 16.10 6.58 -4.76
C LEU A 199 16.84 6.15 -6.04
N SER A 200 17.77 5.19 -5.93
CA SER A 200 18.49 4.63 -7.07
C SER A 200 17.56 3.87 -8.02
N LEU A 201 16.56 3.14 -7.51
CA LEU A 201 15.54 2.50 -8.33
C LEU A 201 14.73 3.54 -9.10
N ILE A 202 14.27 4.59 -8.43
CA ILE A 202 13.49 5.68 -9.05
C ILE A 202 14.32 6.35 -10.15
N ASP A 203 15.57 6.72 -9.86
CA ASP A 203 16.49 7.32 -10.84
C ASP A 203 16.75 6.40 -12.04
N THR A 204 16.93 5.10 -11.78
CA THR A 204 17.08 4.08 -12.83
C THR A 204 15.85 3.99 -13.72
N CYS A 205 14.64 4.06 -13.13
CA CYS A 205 13.42 4.06 -13.90
C CYS A 205 13.29 5.32 -14.76
N VAL A 206 13.49 6.50 -14.17
CA VAL A 206 13.42 7.78 -14.87
C VAL A 206 14.42 7.82 -16.03
N SER A 207 15.68 7.49 -15.78
CA SER A 207 16.74 7.49 -16.81
C SER A 207 16.51 6.48 -17.94
N ARG A 208 15.76 5.39 -17.68
CA ARG A 208 15.42 4.38 -18.69
C ARG A 208 14.04 4.59 -19.33
N GLY A 209 13.33 5.66 -18.98
CA GLY A 209 11.97 5.93 -19.48
C GLY A 209 10.92 4.94 -18.98
N VAL A 210 11.15 4.29 -17.83
CA VAL A 210 10.18 3.44 -17.15
C VAL A 210 9.36 4.31 -16.21
N VAL A 211 8.03 4.32 -16.36
CA VAL A 211 7.16 5.08 -15.46
C VAL A 211 7.08 4.38 -14.10
N VAL A 212 7.24 5.12 -13.00
CA VAL A 212 7.09 4.57 -11.63
C VAL A 212 5.84 5.17 -10.99
N ALA A 213 4.96 4.29 -10.51
CA ALA A 213 3.74 4.66 -9.81
C ALA A 213 3.73 4.06 -8.39
N GLY A 214 3.95 4.89 -7.37
CA GLY A 214 3.80 4.52 -5.96
C GLY A 214 2.34 4.48 -5.53
N VAL A 215 1.84 3.32 -5.11
CA VAL A 215 0.45 3.11 -4.69
C VAL A 215 0.38 3.10 -3.16
N VAL A 216 -0.08 4.20 -2.57
CA VAL A 216 -0.16 4.38 -1.12
C VAL A 216 -1.57 4.06 -0.62
N LYS A 217 -1.78 2.80 -0.25
CA LYS A 217 -3.04 2.24 0.30
C LYS A 217 -3.57 2.94 1.56
N ARG A 218 -2.70 3.60 2.33
CA ARG A 218 -2.97 4.21 3.64
C ARG A 218 -2.29 5.57 3.79
N ALA A 219 -2.60 6.50 2.90
CA ALA A 219 -2.06 7.86 2.98
C ALA A 219 -2.48 8.55 4.29
N ARG A 220 -1.49 9.07 5.05
CA ARG A 220 -1.72 9.78 6.32
C ARG A 220 -1.65 11.30 6.21
N SER A 221 -1.39 11.82 5.01
CA SER A 221 -1.29 13.25 4.73
C SER A 221 -2.59 14.01 5.04
N SER A 222 -2.44 15.26 5.46
CA SER A 222 -3.48 16.29 5.61
C SER A 222 -3.10 17.59 4.85
N GLU A 223 -2.17 17.49 3.89
CA GLU A 223 -1.68 18.63 3.12
C GLU A 223 -2.77 19.22 2.23
N LEU A 224 -3.50 18.37 1.49
CA LEU A 224 -4.62 18.81 0.66
C LEU A 224 -5.76 19.37 1.50
N ALA A 225 -6.12 18.69 2.60
CA ALA A 225 -7.15 19.18 3.50
C ALA A 225 -6.82 20.56 4.06
N ARG A 226 -5.56 20.82 4.44
CA ARG A 226 -5.15 22.16 4.89
C ARG A 226 -5.23 23.20 3.77
N GLN A 227 -4.85 22.84 2.54
CA GLN A 227 -4.91 23.76 1.40
C GLN A 227 -6.35 24.19 1.07
N LEU A 228 -7.33 23.30 1.22
CA LEU A 228 -8.74 23.55 0.88
C LEU A 228 -9.57 24.08 2.07
N ASN A 229 -8.92 24.44 3.19
CA ASN A 229 -9.61 24.74 4.46
C ASN A 229 -10.59 23.61 4.86
N GLY A 230 -10.17 22.37 4.64
CA GLY A 230 -10.91 21.12 4.87
C GLY A 230 -10.86 20.61 6.32
N GLY A 231 -10.52 21.48 7.29
CA GLY A 231 -10.40 21.13 8.70
C GLY A 231 -9.21 20.21 9.02
N LYS A 232 -9.35 19.41 10.08
CA LYS A 232 -8.31 18.47 10.57
C LYS A 232 -8.37 17.10 9.91
N LEU A 233 -9.13 16.94 8.83
CA LEU A 233 -9.28 15.67 8.14
C LEU A 233 -7.99 15.24 7.44
N ARG A 234 -7.83 13.92 7.30
CA ARG A 234 -6.83 13.36 6.39
C ARG A 234 -7.31 13.54 4.95
N ASP A 235 -6.38 13.75 4.04
CA ASP A 235 -6.66 13.94 2.62
C ASP A 235 -7.46 12.76 2.03
N ALA A 236 -7.12 11.53 2.43
CA ALA A 236 -7.84 10.34 1.98
C ALA A 236 -9.29 10.31 2.48
N ALA A 237 -9.56 10.82 3.69
CA ALA A 237 -10.92 10.90 4.23
C ALA A 237 -11.73 12.01 3.53
N LEU A 238 -11.12 13.18 3.33
CA LEU A 238 -11.71 14.28 2.56
C LEU A 238 -12.08 13.83 1.14
N CYS A 239 -11.15 13.20 0.43
CA CYS A 239 -11.39 12.65 -0.90
C CYS A 239 -12.43 11.52 -0.88
N ALA A 240 -12.49 10.71 0.17
CA ALA A 240 -13.49 9.64 0.28
C ALA A 240 -14.90 10.21 0.41
N MET A 241 -15.06 11.40 1.01
CA MET A 241 -16.34 12.08 1.10
C MET A 241 -16.70 12.79 -0.21
N LEU A 242 -15.74 13.50 -0.83
CA LEU A 242 -16.01 14.42 -1.94
C LEU A 242 -15.95 13.77 -3.32
N LEU A 243 -14.96 12.90 -3.58
CA LEU A 243 -14.79 12.34 -4.92
C LEU A 243 -15.94 11.37 -5.26
N PRO A 244 -16.44 11.38 -6.50
CA PRO A 244 -17.28 10.30 -7.01
C PRO A 244 -16.46 9.00 -7.14
N ARG A 245 -17.15 7.87 -7.25
CA ARG A 245 -16.50 6.56 -7.52
C ARG A 245 -15.96 6.54 -8.94
N SER A 246 -14.80 5.91 -9.12
CA SER A 246 -14.06 5.86 -10.38
C SER A 246 -13.59 7.24 -10.87
N TYR A 247 -13.27 8.13 -9.93
CA TYR A 247 -12.66 9.43 -10.19
C TYR A 247 -11.35 9.56 -9.43
N ARG A 248 -10.54 10.49 -9.90
CA ARG A 248 -9.34 10.98 -9.23
C ARG A 248 -9.39 12.49 -9.08
N THR A 249 -8.58 13.03 -8.18
CA THR A 249 -8.25 14.46 -8.22
C THR A 249 -7.42 14.78 -9.47
N ARG A 250 -7.28 16.06 -9.81
CA ARG A 250 -6.14 16.52 -10.60
C ARG A 250 -4.81 16.09 -9.99
N LEU A 251 -3.74 16.18 -10.77
CA LEU A 251 -2.39 16.05 -10.25
C LEU A 251 -2.07 17.19 -9.28
N LEU A 252 -1.46 16.82 -8.16
CA LEU A 252 -1.03 17.67 -7.06
C LEU A 252 0.48 17.52 -6.90
N LYS A 253 1.15 18.55 -6.40
CA LYS A 253 2.59 18.53 -6.16
C LYS A 253 2.87 18.51 -4.67
N SER A 254 3.76 17.62 -4.26
CA SER A 254 4.28 17.60 -2.89
C SER A 254 5.59 18.37 -2.82
N SER A 255 5.85 18.99 -1.66
CA SER A 255 7.15 19.55 -1.31
C SER A 255 8.31 18.54 -1.34
N ARG A 256 8.01 17.24 -1.42
CA ARG A 256 8.98 16.13 -1.45
C ARG A 256 9.40 15.71 -2.87
N GLY A 257 9.10 16.51 -3.88
CA GLY A 257 9.49 16.21 -5.27
C GLY A 257 8.68 15.10 -5.94
N VAL A 258 7.51 14.76 -5.38
CA VAL A 258 6.57 13.82 -6.00
C VAL A 258 5.32 14.53 -6.48
N VAL A 259 4.82 14.11 -7.63
CA VAL A 259 3.49 14.45 -8.13
C VAL A 259 2.54 13.34 -7.71
N TYR A 260 1.31 13.67 -7.30
CA TYR A 260 0.38 12.67 -6.81
C TYR A 260 -1.07 13.02 -7.12
N CYS A 261 -1.95 12.02 -7.07
CA CYS A 261 -3.39 12.23 -7.04
C CYS A 261 -4.04 11.26 -6.07
N TYR A 262 -5.25 11.61 -5.60
CA TYR A 262 -6.10 10.66 -4.88
C TYR A 262 -7.08 10.02 -5.85
N VAL A 263 -7.15 8.69 -5.85
CA VAL A 263 -8.04 7.88 -6.67
C VAL A 263 -9.09 7.26 -5.77
N LYS A 264 -10.37 7.50 -6.04
CA LYS A 264 -11.47 6.76 -5.41
C LYS A 264 -11.96 5.69 -6.38
N ALA A 265 -11.54 4.45 -6.13
CA ALA A 265 -11.93 3.32 -6.95
C ALA A 265 -13.42 2.93 -6.74
N ALA A 266 -13.88 1.90 -7.46
CA ALA A 266 -15.28 1.49 -7.49
C ALA A 266 -15.89 1.14 -6.11
N THR A 267 -15.08 0.68 -5.15
CA THR A 267 -15.49 0.30 -3.79
C THR A 267 -15.63 1.49 -2.84
N GLY A 268 -15.23 2.69 -3.27
CA GLY A 268 -15.22 3.89 -2.43
C GLY A 268 -13.94 4.07 -1.60
N ARG A 269 -13.03 3.09 -1.63
CA ARG A 269 -11.69 3.24 -1.04
C ARG A 269 -10.89 4.29 -1.81
N VAL A 270 -10.24 5.18 -1.07
CA VAL A 270 -9.31 6.17 -1.62
C VAL A 270 -7.87 5.70 -1.46
N VAL A 271 -7.12 5.79 -2.56
CA VAL A 271 -5.71 5.45 -2.65
C VAL A 271 -4.97 6.66 -3.19
N ARG A 272 -3.77 6.93 -2.69
CA ARG A 272 -2.89 7.96 -3.26
C ARG A 272 -1.93 7.29 -4.24
N VAL A 273 -1.81 7.84 -5.44
CA VAL A 273 -0.82 7.40 -6.43
C VAL A 273 0.23 8.49 -6.53
N GLU A 274 1.50 8.13 -6.43
CA GLU A 274 2.65 9.01 -6.47
C GLU A 274 3.52 8.71 -7.69
N PHE A 275 4.11 9.75 -8.27
CA PHE A 275 5.05 9.71 -9.38
C PHE A 275 6.24 10.61 -9.04
N PRO A 276 7.45 10.31 -9.53
CA PRO A 276 8.56 11.27 -9.53
C PRO A 276 8.13 12.55 -10.25
N GLY A 277 8.60 13.71 -9.79
CA GLY A 277 8.23 15.00 -10.39
C GLY A 277 8.60 15.11 -11.86
N GLU A 278 9.66 14.42 -12.27
CA GLU A 278 10.15 14.30 -13.65
C GLU A 278 9.18 13.57 -14.57
N GLN A 279 8.24 12.79 -14.01
CA GLN A 279 7.26 11.97 -14.75
C GLN A 279 5.84 12.55 -14.70
N GLU A 280 5.71 13.86 -14.46
CA GLU A 280 4.42 14.56 -14.41
C GLU A 280 3.64 14.42 -15.73
N ALA A 281 4.33 14.40 -16.87
CA ALA A 281 3.71 14.30 -18.19
C ALA A 281 3.07 12.92 -18.43
N GLU A 282 3.66 11.86 -17.88
CA GLU A 282 3.19 10.48 -18.00
C GLU A 282 2.17 10.10 -16.93
N ALA A 283 2.15 10.82 -15.79
CA ALA A 283 1.36 10.48 -14.61
C ALA A 283 -0.14 10.30 -14.91
N GLU A 284 -0.75 11.17 -15.71
CA GLU A 284 -2.18 11.07 -16.05
C GLU A 284 -2.52 9.73 -16.70
N GLN A 285 -1.74 9.34 -17.72
CA GLN A 285 -1.93 8.08 -18.43
C GLN A 285 -1.58 6.88 -17.53
N ALA A 286 -0.53 7.01 -16.73
CA ALA A 286 -0.09 5.93 -15.86
C ALA A 286 -1.10 5.60 -14.76
N VAL A 287 -1.84 6.58 -14.22
CA VAL A 287 -2.94 6.30 -13.27
C VAL A 287 -4.01 5.41 -13.91
N ASP A 288 -4.39 5.69 -15.15
CA ASP A 288 -5.37 4.88 -15.89
C ASP A 288 -4.86 3.46 -16.17
N GLU A 289 -3.55 3.31 -16.40
CA GLU A 289 -2.89 2.01 -16.59
C GLU A 289 -2.81 1.20 -15.29
N VAL A 290 -2.44 1.85 -14.18
CA VAL A 290 -2.40 1.23 -12.84
C VAL A 290 -3.78 0.70 -12.44
N PHE A 291 -4.84 1.47 -12.68
CA PHE A 291 -6.21 1.09 -12.31
C PHE A 291 -6.95 0.28 -13.39
N CYS A 292 -6.27 -0.12 -14.48
CA CYS A 292 -6.83 -0.96 -15.55
C CYS A 292 -7.53 -2.22 -15.00
N TRP A 293 -6.89 -2.87 -14.04
CA TRP A 293 -7.45 -4.01 -13.32
C TRP A 293 -7.61 -3.63 -11.86
N SER A 294 -8.74 -2.99 -11.56
CA SER A 294 -9.13 -2.73 -10.19
C SER A 294 -9.90 -3.94 -9.64
N SER A 295 -9.50 -4.41 -8.46
CA SER A 295 -10.20 -5.45 -7.73
C SER A 295 -11.59 -4.98 -7.32
N PRO A 296 -12.67 -5.69 -7.71
CA PRO A 296 -14.03 -5.32 -7.32
C PRO A 296 -14.25 -5.37 -5.81
N ALA A 297 -13.47 -6.18 -5.10
CA ALA A 297 -13.60 -6.37 -3.65
C ALA A 297 -12.92 -5.25 -2.84
N SER A 298 -11.72 -4.82 -3.24
CA SER A 298 -10.93 -3.85 -2.47
C SER A 298 -10.86 -2.46 -3.10
N GLY A 299 -11.04 -2.36 -4.42
CA GLY A 299 -10.76 -1.17 -5.21
C GLY A 299 -9.28 -0.91 -5.46
N LEU A 300 -8.39 -1.83 -5.08
CA LEU A 300 -6.96 -1.73 -5.35
C LEU A 300 -6.60 -2.30 -6.73
N PRO A 301 -5.50 -1.86 -7.35
CA PRO A 301 -4.94 -2.53 -8.51
C PRO A 301 -4.66 -4.02 -8.22
N VAL A 302 -5.18 -4.92 -9.04
CA VAL A 302 -4.92 -6.37 -8.96
C VAL A 302 -3.40 -6.67 -8.92
N PRO A 303 -2.54 -6.01 -9.73
CA PRO A 303 -1.10 -6.23 -9.64
C PRO A 303 -0.50 -5.95 -8.25
N VAL A 304 -1.05 -4.96 -7.53
CA VAL A 304 -0.63 -4.64 -6.16
C VAL A 304 -1.11 -5.71 -5.18
N GLU A 305 -2.34 -6.22 -5.34
CA GLU A 305 -2.84 -7.32 -4.50
C GLU A 305 -2.08 -8.63 -4.74
N VAL A 306 -1.68 -8.90 -5.97
CA VAL A 306 -0.87 -10.07 -6.31
C VAL A 306 0.51 -9.97 -5.66
N ALA A 307 1.19 -8.82 -5.78
CA ALA A 307 2.48 -8.60 -5.13
C ALA A 307 2.36 -8.75 -3.60
N ASP A 308 1.35 -8.13 -2.98
CA ASP A 308 1.04 -8.24 -1.54
C ASP A 308 0.83 -9.69 -1.09
N HIS A 309 0.11 -10.47 -1.90
CA HIS A 309 -0.12 -11.89 -1.62
C HIS A 309 1.19 -12.70 -1.59
N TYR A 310 2.08 -12.50 -2.57
CA TYR A 310 3.34 -13.23 -2.68
C TYR A 310 4.43 -12.72 -1.72
N ALA A 311 4.41 -11.44 -1.36
CA ALA A 311 5.35 -10.84 -0.41
C ALA A 311 5.06 -11.23 1.06
N LYS A 312 3.84 -11.70 1.34
CA LYS A 312 3.36 -11.90 2.71
C LYS A 312 4.22 -12.88 3.51
N VAL A 313 4.87 -12.36 4.55
CA VAL A 313 5.55 -13.15 5.57
C VAL A 313 4.63 -13.34 6.76
N SER A 314 4.30 -14.59 7.10
CA SER A 314 3.45 -14.91 8.25
C SER A 314 4.28 -15.15 9.52
N PRO A 315 3.69 -14.98 10.72
CA PRO A 315 4.34 -15.41 11.96
C PRO A 315 4.73 -16.89 11.96
N LYS A 316 3.95 -17.75 11.28
CA LYS A 316 4.29 -19.17 11.10
C LYS A 316 5.58 -19.34 10.30
N SER A 317 5.74 -18.57 9.22
CA SER A 317 6.96 -18.56 8.40
C SER A 317 8.17 -18.11 9.22
N ALA A 318 8.02 -17.07 10.05
CA ALA A 318 9.07 -16.59 10.94
C ALA A 318 9.48 -17.66 11.98
N ARG A 319 8.51 -18.35 12.58
CA ARG A 319 8.77 -19.48 13.50
C ARG A 319 9.49 -20.63 12.81
N ALA A 320 9.12 -20.97 11.58
CA ALA A 320 9.84 -21.98 10.80
C ALA A 320 11.30 -21.57 10.54
N ALA A 321 11.57 -20.29 10.27
CA ALA A 321 12.93 -19.78 10.15
C ALA A 321 13.71 -19.88 11.48
N ALA A 322 13.08 -19.56 12.61
CA ALA A 322 13.67 -19.73 13.94
C ALA A 322 13.98 -21.20 14.27
N LEU A 323 13.08 -22.12 13.93
CA LEU A 323 13.29 -23.57 14.06
C LEU A 323 14.48 -24.07 13.22
N SER A 324 14.64 -23.54 12.02
CA SER A 324 15.80 -23.84 11.17
C SER A 324 17.11 -23.35 11.78
N LEU A 325 17.12 -22.16 12.41
CA LEU A 325 18.28 -21.68 13.16
C LEU A 325 18.57 -22.55 14.39
N LEU A 326 17.55 -22.86 15.20
CA LEU A 326 17.67 -23.72 16.37
C LEU A 326 18.24 -25.10 16.00
N THR A 327 17.75 -25.71 14.92
CA THR A 327 18.24 -27.00 14.42
C THR A 327 19.71 -26.95 14.03
N ARG A 328 20.16 -25.85 13.41
CA ARG A 328 21.58 -25.65 13.08
C ARG A 328 22.44 -25.50 14.33
N VAL A 329 21.98 -24.75 15.34
CA VAL A 329 22.71 -24.58 16.60
C VAL A 329 22.74 -25.87 17.42
N MET A 330 21.64 -26.63 17.49
CA MET A 330 21.60 -27.93 18.17
C MET A 330 22.66 -28.89 17.62
N LYS A 331 22.83 -28.97 16.29
CA LYS A 331 23.89 -29.81 15.69
C LYS A 331 25.29 -29.41 16.16
N ARG A 332 25.57 -28.11 16.26
CA ARG A 332 26.86 -27.58 16.71
C ARG A 332 27.10 -27.81 18.20
N VAL A 333 26.05 -27.74 19.01
CA VAL A 333 26.10 -28.13 20.44
C VAL A 333 26.38 -29.62 20.58
N SER A 334 25.68 -30.47 19.82
CA SER A 334 25.89 -31.93 19.85
C SER A 334 27.30 -32.35 19.40
N SER A 335 27.93 -31.60 18.49
CA SER A 335 29.33 -31.83 18.09
C SER A 335 30.35 -31.22 19.06
N GLY A 336 29.91 -30.55 20.13
CA GLY A 336 30.80 -29.88 21.11
C GLY A 336 31.42 -28.57 20.63
N GLU A 337 30.95 -28.01 19.50
CA GLU A 337 31.46 -26.75 18.94
C GLU A 337 30.88 -25.54 19.69
N LEU A 338 29.66 -25.66 20.22
CA LEU A 338 29.00 -24.63 21.00
C LEU A 338 28.58 -25.16 22.38
N PRO A 339 28.57 -24.31 23.41
CA PRO A 339 28.09 -24.68 24.73
C PRO A 339 26.56 -24.85 24.73
N ALA A 340 26.02 -25.64 25.66
CA ALA A 340 24.59 -25.96 25.73
C ALA A 340 23.72 -24.71 25.94
N GLU A 341 24.26 -23.70 26.63
CA GLU A 341 23.66 -22.39 26.90
C GLU A 341 23.31 -21.63 25.62
N ALA A 342 23.96 -21.93 24.49
CA ALA A 342 23.62 -21.35 23.20
C ALA A 342 22.18 -21.66 22.76
N LEU A 343 21.59 -22.77 23.23
CA LEU A 343 20.19 -23.10 22.97
C LEU A 343 19.24 -22.22 23.78
N ALA A 344 19.60 -21.87 25.02
CA ALA A 344 18.80 -20.99 25.86
C ALA A 344 18.68 -19.58 25.27
N ALA A 345 19.76 -19.11 24.62
CA ALA A 345 19.78 -17.83 23.91
C ALA A 345 18.77 -17.78 22.73
N LEU A 346 18.40 -18.93 22.14
CA LEU A 346 17.44 -19.03 21.04
C LEU A 346 16.03 -19.42 21.48
N ALA A 347 15.76 -19.49 22.78
CA ALA A 347 14.40 -19.69 23.27
C ALA A 347 13.54 -18.45 22.97
N PRO A 348 12.26 -18.60 22.58
CA PRO A 348 11.36 -17.47 22.44
C PRO A 348 11.16 -16.73 23.77
N LEU A 349 11.24 -15.40 23.74
CA LEU A 349 11.22 -14.56 24.94
C LEU A 349 9.84 -14.52 25.62
N TYR A 350 8.77 -14.45 24.83
CA TYR A 350 7.41 -14.24 25.34
C TYR A 350 6.59 -15.55 25.45
N GLY A 351 7.26 -16.69 25.65
CA GLY A 351 6.62 -17.99 25.85
C GLY A 351 5.93 -18.56 24.61
N GLU A 352 6.23 -18.03 23.42
CA GLU A 352 5.77 -18.61 22.18
C GLU A 352 6.35 -20.02 22.01
N LYS A 353 5.56 -20.94 21.48
CA LYS A 353 6.09 -22.24 21.09
C LYS A 353 6.57 -22.21 19.66
N LEU A 354 7.79 -22.71 19.46
CA LEU A 354 8.31 -23.07 18.16
C LEU A 354 7.69 -24.42 17.75
N GLU A 355 6.40 -24.41 17.42
CA GLU A 355 5.68 -25.55 16.85
C GLU A 355 5.33 -25.20 15.38
N VAL A 356 5.49 -26.16 14.47
CA VAL A 356 5.12 -26.00 13.04
C VAL A 356 3.63 -26.28 12.85
#